data_AF-A0A1I8AII1-F1
#
_entry.id   AF-A0A1I8AII1-F1
#
_cell.length_a   1.000
_cell.length_b   1.000
_cell.length_c   1.000
_cell.angle_alpha   90.00
_cell.angle_beta   90.00
_cell.angle_gamma   90.00
#
_symmetry.space_group_name_H-M   'P 1'
#
loop_
_entity.id
_entity.type
_entity.pdbx_description
1 polymer ?
#
loop_
_entity_poly.entity_id
_entity_poly.type
_entity_poly.pdbx_seq_one_letter_code
_entity_poly.pdbx_strand_id
1 'polypeptide(L)'
;MPPSGSFHVPLDPTRRGNYLAVAAGSGITPILSIIKTTLEREPDSRFTLLYGNRSSSGALFRDKLEDLKNRYLQRLNLIFVFSREQQDVDLYNGRIDADKCGQLFSRWLDPRALDAAFICGPQAMTETVRDSLKANGMAGEKIHFELFAAAGG
;
A
#
# COMPACT_ATOMS: atom_id res chain seq x y z
N MET A 1 23.12 -6.89 8.36
CA MET A 1 23.03 -6.41 6.96
C MET A 1 22.60 -4.95 6.99
N PRO A 2 23.27 -4.04 6.26
CA PRO A 2 22.72 -2.71 6.02
C PRO A 2 21.43 -2.84 5.19
N PRO A 3 20.45 -1.93 5.36
CA PRO A 3 19.20 -1.97 4.59
C PRO A 3 19.52 -1.96 3.10
N SER A 4 19.07 -2.98 2.39
CA SER A 4 19.47 -3.26 1.00
C SER A 4 18.55 -2.60 -0.04
N GLY A 5 17.61 -1.74 0.38
CA GLY A 5 16.58 -1.18 -0.47
C GLY A 5 16.38 0.31 -0.28
N SER A 6 16.31 1.04 -1.39
CA SER A 6 15.81 2.42 -1.47
C SER A 6 14.30 2.41 -1.24
N PHE A 7 13.83 2.11 -0.02
CA PHE A 7 12.39 2.13 0.34
C PHE A 7 11.89 3.57 0.54
N HIS A 8 12.23 4.43 -0.42
CA HIS A 8 11.93 5.84 -0.49
C HIS A 8 12.03 6.28 -1.95
N VAL A 9 11.39 7.41 -2.27
CA VAL A 9 11.58 8.11 -3.54
C VAL A 9 11.90 9.59 -3.24
N PRO A 10 12.68 10.26 -4.10
CA PRO A 10 12.83 11.71 -4.02
C PRO A 10 11.46 12.39 -4.18
N LEU A 11 11.13 13.25 -3.22
CA LEU A 11 9.87 13.98 -3.20
C LEU A 11 10.05 15.39 -3.78
N ASP A 12 9.08 15.84 -4.55
CA ASP A 12 9.07 17.15 -5.21
C ASP A 12 7.75 17.88 -4.91
N PRO A 13 7.79 19.06 -4.25
CA PRO A 13 6.59 19.84 -3.93
C PRO A 13 5.74 20.26 -5.13
N THR A 14 6.28 20.25 -6.34
CA THR A 14 5.57 20.58 -7.58
C THR A 14 4.93 19.37 -8.25
N ARG A 15 5.21 18.16 -7.76
CA ARG A 15 4.70 16.92 -8.34
C ARG A 15 3.20 16.76 -8.10
N ARG A 16 2.51 16.29 -9.14
CA ARG A 16 1.12 15.80 -9.12
C ARG A 16 1.11 14.28 -9.23
N GLY A 17 1.70 13.60 -8.26
CA GLY A 17 2.02 12.18 -8.33
C GLY A 17 0.90 11.27 -7.84
N ASN A 18 0.91 10.02 -8.30
CA ASN A 18 0.03 8.95 -7.81
C ASN A 18 0.84 7.80 -7.23
N TYR A 19 0.56 7.45 -5.99
CA TYR A 19 1.31 6.44 -5.26
C TYR A 19 0.41 5.31 -4.74
N LEU A 20 0.97 4.10 -4.71
CA LEU A 20 0.34 2.93 -4.11
C LEU A 20 1.20 2.43 -2.94
N ALA A 21 0.56 2.13 -1.82
CA ALA A 21 1.13 1.35 -0.73
C ALA A 21 0.33 0.07 -0.55
N VAL A 22 1.03 -1.04 -0.36
CA VAL A 22 0.42 -2.32 0.00
C VAL A 22 1.10 -2.84 1.26
N ALA A 23 0.32 -3.00 2.32
CA ALA A 23 0.81 -3.43 3.62
C ALA A 23 0.04 -4.64 4.13
N ALA A 24 0.68 -5.46 4.97
CA ALA A 24 -0.04 -6.41 5.82
C ALA A 24 0.62 -6.55 7.19
N GLY A 25 -0.22 -6.62 8.24
CA GLY A 25 0.23 -6.69 9.62
C GLY A 25 1.22 -5.58 9.98
N SER A 26 2.34 -5.92 10.62
CA SER A 26 3.36 -4.95 11.08
C SER A 26 4.07 -4.16 9.96
N GLY A 27 3.96 -4.61 8.70
CA GLY A 27 4.50 -3.91 7.53
C GLY A 27 3.89 -2.52 7.31
N ILE A 28 2.81 -2.19 8.03
CA ILE A 28 2.24 -0.84 8.04
C ILE A 28 3.19 0.24 8.58
N THR A 29 4.15 -0.13 9.43
CA THR A 29 4.98 0.84 10.16
C THR A 29 5.83 1.74 9.24
N PRO A 30 6.64 1.20 8.30
CA PRO A 30 7.36 2.05 7.34
C PRO A 30 6.40 2.72 6.35
N ILE A 31 5.32 2.03 5.97
CA ILE A 31 4.31 2.53 5.02
C ILE A 31 3.60 3.79 5.54
N LEU A 32 3.21 3.82 6.82
CA LEU A 32 2.58 4.97 7.44
C LEU A 32 3.48 6.21 7.37
N SER A 33 4.79 6.03 7.62
CA SER A 33 5.78 7.11 7.54
C SER A 33 5.93 7.64 6.11
N ILE A 34 5.95 6.76 5.11
CA ILE A 34 6.03 7.12 3.69
C ILE A 34 4.80 7.90 3.25
N ILE A 35 3.59 7.40 3.56
CA ILE A 35 2.34 8.07 3.19
C ILE A 35 2.30 9.47 3.81
N LYS A 36 2.56 9.57 5.11
CA LYS A 36 2.56 10.85 5.82
C LYS A 36 3.54 11.83 5.19
N THR A 37 4.80 11.42 4.99
CA THR A 37 5.85 12.30 4.45
C THR A 37 5.54 12.74 3.01
N THR A 38 5.02 11.83 2.19
CA THR A 38 4.64 12.13 0.79
C THR A 38 3.52 13.15 0.75
N LEU A 39 2.46 12.95 1.54
CA LEU A 39 1.31 13.87 1.58
C LEU A 39 1.66 15.24 2.15
N GLU A 40 2.60 15.31 3.10
CA GLU A 40 3.12 16.56 3.66
C GLU A 40 4.00 17.33 2.67
N ARG A 41 4.85 16.65 1.89
CA ARG A 41 5.83 17.30 1.01
C ARG A 41 5.34 17.55 -0.41
N GLU A 42 4.41 16.76 -0.93
CA GLU A 42 3.88 16.88 -2.29
C GLU A 42 2.40 17.25 -2.26
N PRO A 43 2.04 18.55 -2.11
CA PRO A 43 0.68 19.00 -1.80
C PRO A 43 -0.38 18.64 -2.86
N ASP A 44 0.03 18.36 -4.09
CA ASP A 44 -0.86 17.96 -5.19
C ASP A 44 -0.89 16.43 -5.44
N SER A 45 -0.06 15.65 -4.77
CA SER A 45 0.02 14.19 -4.93
C SER A 45 -1.07 13.45 -4.17
N ARG A 46 -1.40 12.24 -4.66
CA ARG A 46 -2.40 11.31 -4.10
C ARG A 46 -1.77 9.97 -3.74
N PHE A 47 -2.32 9.32 -2.73
CA PHE A 47 -1.82 8.06 -2.21
C PHE A 47 -2.98 7.09 -1.96
N THR A 48 -2.87 5.85 -2.42
CA THR A 48 -3.78 4.76 -2.06
C THR A 48 -3.05 3.74 -1.21
N LEU A 49 -3.65 3.34 -0.08
CA LEU A 49 -3.18 2.26 0.77
C LEU A 49 -4.12 1.06 0.68
N LEU A 50 -3.60 -0.10 0.30
CA LEU A 50 -4.24 -1.41 0.46
C LEU A 50 -3.64 -2.11 1.68
N TYR A 51 -4.42 -2.31 2.74
CA TYR A 51 -3.94 -2.82 4.02
C TYR A 51 -4.64 -4.11 4.45
N GLY A 52 -3.91 -5.22 4.36
CA GLY A 52 -4.38 -6.57 4.70
C GLY A 52 -4.20 -6.92 6.18
N ASN A 53 -5.28 -7.32 6.86
CA ASN A 53 -5.27 -7.74 8.25
C ASN A 53 -6.17 -8.97 8.49
N ARG A 54 -6.13 -9.51 9.72
CA ARG A 54 -7.07 -10.58 10.12
C ARG A 54 -8.47 -10.00 10.34
N SER A 55 -8.57 -8.91 11.06
CA SER A 55 -9.81 -8.20 11.41
C SER A 55 -9.50 -6.72 11.61
N SER A 56 -10.56 -5.92 11.71
CA SER A 56 -10.55 -4.51 12.12
C SER A 56 -9.80 -4.30 13.43
N SER A 57 -10.08 -5.13 14.44
CA SER A 57 -9.46 -5.08 15.77
C SER A 57 -7.97 -5.40 15.77
N GLY A 58 -7.48 -6.14 14.77
CA GLY A 58 -6.07 -6.48 14.62
C GLY A 58 -5.28 -5.51 13.74
N ALA A 59 -5.92 -4.49 13.16
CA ALA A 59 -5.28 -3.55 12.25
C ALA A 59 -4.44 -2.52 13.03
N LEU A 60 -3.13 -2.71 13.05
CA LEU A 60 -2.20 -1.79 13.70
C LEU A 60 -2.28 -0.39 13.09
N PHE A 61 -2.27 0.63 13.94
CA PHE A 61 -2.35 2.06 13.58
C PHE A 61 -3.60 2.47 12.80
N ARG A 62 -4.70 1.73 12.93
CA ARG A 62 -5.98 2.08 12.29
C ARG A 62 -6.41 3.51 12.57
N ASP A 63 -6.51 3.90 13.84
CA ASP A 63 -6.97 5.25 14.23
C ASP A 63 -6.07 6.33 13.62
N LYS A 64 -4.74 6.11 13.60
CA LYS A 64 -3.80 7.05 12.98
C LYS A 64 -3.98 7.17 11.48
N LEU A 65 -4.33 6.08 10.79
CA LEU A 65 -4.63 6.10 9.36
C LEU A 65 -5.93 6.84 9.09
N GLU A 66 -6.95 6.61 9.90
CA GLU A 66 -8.24 7.31 9.80
C GLU A 66 -8.07 8.82 10.06
N ASP A 67 -7.30 9.21 11.09
CA ASP A 67 -6.94 10.62 11.34
C ASP A 67 -6.18 11.24 10.16
N LEU A 68 -5.24 10.50 9.57
CA LEU A 68 -4.48 10.95 8.41
C LEU A 68 -5.38 11.12 7.18
N LYS A 69 -6.33 10.20 6.98
CA LYS A 69 -7.35 10.28 5.93
C LYS A 69 -8.27 11.48 6.13
N ASN A 70 -8.67 11.78 7.36
CA ASN A 70 -9.47 12.96 7.68
C ASN A 70 -8.71 14.27 7.40
N ARG A 71 -7.39 14.29 7.61
CA ARG A 71 -6.53 15.42 7.24
C ARG A 71 -6.39 15.58 5.72
N TYR A 72 -6.32 14.48 4.98
CA TYR A 72 -6.07 14.44 3.54
C TYR A 72 -7.23 13.81 2.75
N LEU A 73 -8.47 14.23 3.04
CA LEU A 73 -9.71 13.60 2.57
C LEU A 73 -9.74 13.27 1.08
N GLN A 74 -9.27 14.19 0.24
CA GLN A 74 -9.27 14.06 -1.22
C GLN A 74 -8.01 13.38 -1.78
N ARG A 75 -6.97 13.19 -0.97
CA ARG A 75 -5.63 12.81 -1.42
C ARG A 75 -5.16 11.46 -0.90
N LEU A 76 -5.67 11.00 0.23
CA LEU A 76 -5.39 9.66 0.75
C LEU A 76 -6.60 8.77 0.49
N ASN A 77 -6.43 7.56 -0.03
CA ASN A 77 -7.46 6.53 -0.08
C ASN A 77 -7.04 5.32 0.76
N LEU A 78 -7.94 4.78 1.57
CA LEU A 78 -7.67 3.65 2.46
C LEU A 78 -8.58 2.48 2.09
N ILE A 79 -7.99 1.34 1.80
CA ILE A 79 -8.69 0.10 1.47
C ILE A 79 -8.22 -0.96 2.47
N PHE A 80 -9.11 -1.35 3.37
CA PHE A 80 -8.84 -2.41 4.35
C PHE A 80 -9.33 -3.75 3.82
N VAL A 81 -8.45 -4.75 3.84
CA VAL A 81 -8.79 -6.12 3.44
C VAL A 81 -8.69 -7.02 4.66
N PHE A 82 -9.78 -7.69 5.05
CA PHE A 82 -9.83 -8.53 6.24
C PHE A 82 -10.03 -10.00 5.89
N SER A 83 -9.15 -10.86 6.41
CA SER A 83 -9.17 -12.31 6.13
C SER A 83 -10.08 -13.13 7.04
N ARG A 84 -10.55 -12.56 8.16
CA ARG A 84 -11.38 -13.23 9.18
C ARG A 84 -12.56 -12.37 9.65
N GLU A 85 -12.85 -11.29 8.94
CA GLU A 85 -13.99 -10.41 9.20
C GLU A 85 -14.66 -10.12 7.87
N GLN A 86 -15.97 -10.40 7.79
CA GLN A 86 -16.74 -10.25 6.58
C GLN A 86 -17.21 -8.80 6.43
N GLN A 87 -17.03 -8.26 5.23
CA GLN A 87 -17.50 -6.95 4.78
C GLN A 87 -18.43 -7.13 3.58
N ASP A 88 -19.25 -6.12 3.30
CA ASP A 88 -20.25 -6.17 2.23
C ASP A 88 -19.65 -6.23 0.82
N VAL A 89 -18.40 -5.78 0.65
CA VAL A 89 -17.70 -5.73 -0.63
C VAL A 89 -16.64 -6.83 -0.68
N ASP A 90 -16.76 -7.76 -1.64
CA ASP A 90 -15.87 -8.92 -1.79
C ASP A 90 -14.39 -8.55 -1.88
N LEU A 91 -14.07 -7.43 -2.52
CA LEU A 91 -12.69 -6.95 -2.64
C LEU A 91 -12.04 -6.66 -1.27
N TYR A 92 -12.84 -6.38 -0.25
CA TYR A 92 -12.37 -6.08 1.10
C TYR A 92 -12.27 -7.34 1.97
N ASN A 93 -12.55 -8.53 1.44
CA ASN A 93 -12.53 -9.80 2.17
C ASN A 93 -11.40 -10.73 1.73
N GLY A 94 -10.83 -11.50 2.66
CA GLY A 94 -9.79 -12.48 2.39
C GLY A 94 -8.37 -11.91 2.49
N ARG A 95 -7.46 -12.41 1.65
CA ARG A 95 -6.06 -11.96 1.59
C ARG A 95 -5.81 -11.16 0.32
N ILE A 96 -4.81 -10.28 0.34
CA ILE A 96 -4.34 -9.60 -0.87
C ILE A 96 -3.68 -10.66 -1.76
N ASP A 97 -4.24 -10.86 -2.94
CA ASP A 97 -3.85 -11.84 -3.96
C ASP A 97 -3.93 -11.20 -5.36
N ALA A 98 -3.54 -11.96 -6.38
CA ALA A 98 -3.50 -11.48 -7.76
C ALA A 98 -4.88 -11.05 -8.28
N ASP A 99 -5.95 -11.74 -7.86
CA ASP A 99 -7.32 -11.41 -8.27
C ASP A 99 -7.73 -10.04 -7.71
N LYS A 100 -7.50 -9.78 -6.42
CA LYS A 100 -7.76 -8.46 -5.82
C LYS A 100 -6.91 -7.36 -6.44
N CYS A 101 -5.64 -7.64 -6.74
CA CYS A 101 -4.81 -6.71 -7.49
C CYS A 101 -5.46 -6.39 -8.85
N GLY A 102 -5.92 -7.40 -9.60
CA GLY A 102 -6.61 -7.20 -10.87
C GLY A 102 -7.92 -6.39 -10.74
N GLN A 103 -8.72 -6.67 -9.72
CA GLN A 103 -9.94 -5.89 -9.45
C GLN A 103 -9.63 -4.43 -9.11
N LEU A 104 -8.60 -4.19 -8.29
CA LEU A 104 -8.13 -2.85 -7.93
C LEU A 104 -7.62 -2.09 -9.17
N PHE A 105 -6.82 -2.76 -10.01
CA PHE A 105 -6.18 -2.12 -11.16
C PHE A 105 -7.14 -1.87 -12.33
N SER A 106 -8.14 -2.74 -12.51
CA SER A 106 -9.13 -2.57 -13.56
C SER A 106 -10.15 -1.46 -13.27
N ARG A 107 -10.37 -1.11 -11.99
CA ARG A 107 -11.45 -0.20 -11.60
C ARG A 107 -10.98 1.12 -11.02
N TRP A 108 -9.85 1.15 -10.29
CA TRP A 108 -9.51 2.30 -9.44
C TRP A 108 -8.10 2.84 -9.61
N LEU A 109 -7.14 2.05 -10.11
CA LEU A 109 -5.74 2.48 -10.24
C LEU A 109 -5.13 1.96 -11.55
N ASP A 110 -4.56 2.84 -12.37
CA ASP A 110 -3.73 2.40 -13.50
C ASP A 110 -2.27 2.25 -13.04
N PRO A 111 -1.70 1.03 -12.97
CA PRO A 111 -0.31 0.83 -12.53
C PRO A 111 0.73 1.56 -13.38
N ARG A 112 0.42 1.87 -14.64
CA ARG A 112 1.32 2.61 -15.55
C ARG A 112 1.40 4.09 -15.19
N ALA A 113 0.36 4.63 -14.55
CA ALA A 113 0.27 6.01 -14.11
C ALA A 113 0.84 6.23 -12.69
N LEU A 114 1.30 5.18 -12.02
CA LEU A 114 1.91 5.29 -10.71
C LEU A 114 3.35 5.82 -10.80
N ASP A 115 3.67 6.74 -9.90
CA ASP A 115 5.02 7.25 -9.67
C ASP A 115 5.86 6.21 -8.92
N ALA A 116 5.29 5.60 -7.89
CA ALA A 116 5.91 4.52 -7.14
C ALA A 116 4.88 3.64 -6.42
N ALA A 117 5.27 2.39 -6.20
CA ALA A 117 4.54 1.44 -5.36
C ALA A 117 5.44 0.96 -4.22
N PHE A 118 4.92 0.97 -2.99
CA PHE A 118 5.62 0.54 -1.79
C PHE A 118 4.92 -0.68 -1.20
N ILE A 119 5.63 -1.79 -1.05
CA ILE A 119 5.06 -3.06 -0.59
C ILE A 119 5.79 -3.53 0.66
N CYS A 120 5.07 -3.75 1.77
CA CYS A 120 5.68 -4.26 2.99
C CYS A 120 4.77 -5.28 3.69
N GLY A 121 5.24 -6.52 3.80
CA GLY A 121 4.47 -7.58 4.44
C GLY A 121 5.05 -8.98 4.18
N PRO A 122 4.22 -10.04 4.37
CA PRO A 122 4.63 -11.42 4.14
C PRO A 122 5.10 -11.66 2.72
N GLN A 123 6.12 -12.50 2.54
CA GLN A 123 6.76 -12.75 1.26
C GLN A 123 5.78 -13.10 0.14
N ALA A 124 4.84 -14.02 0.39
CA ALA A 124 3.86 -14.44 -0.62
C ALA A 124 2.99 -13.27 -1.12
N MET A 125 2.58 -12.37 -0.22
CA MET A 125 1.83 -11.17 -0.61
C MET A 125 2.73 -10.22 -1.41
N THR A 126 3.94 -9.97 -0.93
CA THR A 126 4.88 -9.04 -1.56
C THR A 126 5.21 -9.46 -2.98
N GLU A 127 5.52 -10.73 -3.20
CA GLU A 127 5.80 -11.29 -4.53
C GLU A 127 4.58 -11.19 -5.44
N THR A 128 3.40 -11.58 -4.94
CA THR A 128 2.14 -11.52 -5.71
C THR A 128 1.82 -10.10 -6.18
N VAL A 129 1.93 -9.10 -5.30
CA VAL A 129 1.65 -7.70 -5.61
C VAL A 129 2.68 -7.16 -6.60
N ARG A 130 3.97 -7.42 -6.37
CA ARG A 130 5.06 -7.00 -7.27
C ARG A 130 4.85 -7.55 -8.67
N ASP A 131 4.53 -8.84 -8.79
CA ASP A 131 4.39 -9.51 -10.08
C ASP A 131 3.11 -9.05 -10.78
N SER A 132 2.03 -8.80 -10.03
CA SER A 132 0.80 -8.20 -10.56
C SER A 132 1.02 -6.79 -11.11
N LEU A 133 1.78 -5.94 -10.41
CA LEU A 133 2.11 -4.59 -10.89
C LEU A 133 2.93 -4.63 -12.19
N LYS A 134 3.94 -5.51 -12.26
CA LYS A 134 4.75 -5.71 -13.48
C LYS A 134 3.90 -6.22 -14.65
N ALA A 135 3.05 -7.21 -14.40
CA ALA A 135 2.16 -7.77 -15.42
C ALA A 135 1.18 -6.72 -15.98
N ASN A 136 0.86 -5.68 -15.20
CA ASN A 136 0.00 -4.57 -15.61
C ASN A 136 0.80 -3.33 -16.08
N GLY A 137 2.09 -3.50 -16.42
CA GLY A 137 2.89 -2.50 -17.12
C GLY A 137 3.61 -1.49 -16.22
N MET A 138 3.65 -1.70 -14.90
CA MET A 138 4.48 -0.88 -14.03
C MET A 138 5.96 -1.24 -14.18
N ALA A 139 6.80 -0.23 -14.37
CA ALA A 139 8.25 -0.42 -14.49
C ALA A 139 8.86 -0.89 -13.15
N GLY A 140 9.76 -1.87 -13.21
CA GLY A 140 10.25 -2.58 -12.02
C GLY A 140 11.00 -1.69 -11.02
N GLU A 141 11.67 -0.65 -11.51
CA GLU A 141 12.41 0.34 -10.74
C GLU A 141 11.51 1.26 -9.90
N LYS A 142 10.21 1.35 -10.23
CA LYS A 142 9.20 2.09 -9.45
C LYS A 142 8.56 1.24 -8.35
N ILE A 143 8.91 -0.05 -8.25
CA ILE A 143 8.34 -0.99 -7.28
C ILE A 143 9.35 -1.21 -6.16
N HIS A 144 9.05 -0.66 -5.00
CA HIS A 144 9.88 -0.72 -3.80
C HIS A 144 9.24 -1.71 -2.83
N PHE A 145 10.01 -2.63 -2.28
CA PHE A 145 9.47 -3.57 -1.31
C PHE A 145 10.45 -3.94 -0.20
N GLU A 146 9.90 -4.21 0.97
CA GLU A 146 10.61 -4.79 2.10
C GLU A 146 9.88 -6.05 2.56
N LEU A 147 10.66 -7.11 2.78
CA LEU A 147 10.15 -8.35 3.35
C LEU A 147 10.16 -8.22 4.87
N PHE A 148 9.00 -8.39 5.49
CA PHE A 148 8.92 -8.53 6.93
C PHE A 148 8.74 -10.00 7.26
N ALA A 149 9.79 -10.65 7.76
CA ALA A 149 9.64 -11.91 8.45
C ALA A 149 8.95 -11.59 9.78
N ALA A 150 7.66 -11.90 9.90
CA ALA A 150 7.07 -12.04 11.21
C ALA A 150 7.92 -13.10 11.94
N ALA A 151 8.52 -12.75 13.07
CA ALA A 151 9.06 -13.74 13.99
C ALA A 151 7.95 -14.77 14.20
N GLY A 152 8.18 -15.99 13.74
CA GLY A 152 7.10 -16.96 13.52
C GLY A 152 6.36 -17.34 14.81
N GLY A 153 5.10 -17.75 14.62
CA GLY A 153 4.30 -18.47 15.63
C GLY A 153 3.26 -17.61 16.31
#